data_AF-A0A6B2LLR3-F1
#
_entry.id   AF-A0A6B2LLR3-F1
#
_cell.length_a   1.000
_cell.length_b   1.000
_cell.length_c   1.000
_cell.angle_alpha   90.00
_cell.angle_beta   90.00
_cell.angle_gamma   90.00
#
_symmetry.space_group_name_H-M   'P 1'
#
loop_
_entity.id
_entity.type
_entity.pdbx_description
1 polymer ?
#
loop_
_entity_poly.entity_id
_entity_poly.type
_entity_poly.pdbx_seq_one_letter_code
_entity_poly.pdbx_strand_id
1 'polypeptide(L)'
;MDKLSKAPPIQLIISSFMDWVGKSPLIAHNARYDMRMLQQELERLELSHLLEGKKVFCTMQYYRRLFPNAPYTLEDIASHYSQTLLHRTAHTALSDSDLLSQVFTSILGDTRSL
;
A
#
# COMPACT_ATOMS: atom_id res chain seq x y z
N MET A 1 -19.42 3.95 -12.31
CA MET A 1 -19.97 2.57 -12.38
C MET A 1 -19.50 1.81 -13.62
N ASP A 2 -19.40 2.44 -14.80
CA ASP A 2 -19.09 1.75 -16.07
C ASP A 2 -17.68 1.11 -16.17
N LYS A 3 -16.71 1.54 -15.35
CA LYS A 3 -15.36 0.92 -15.28
C LYS A 3 -15.36 -0.43 -14.55
N LEU A 4 -16.22 -0.60 -13.54
CA LEU A 4 -16.23 -1.83 -12.73
C LEU A 4 -17.00 -2.95 -13.43
N SER A 5 -18.09 -2.62 -14.13
CA SER A 5 -18.89 -3.60 -14.88
C SER A 5 -18.12 -4.28 -16.02
N LYS A 6 -17.08 -3.62 -16.54
CA LYS A 6 -16.20 -4.14 -17.61
C LYS A 6 -14.91 -4.75 -17.07
N ALA A 7 -14.66 -4.66 -15.77
CA ALA A 7 -13.44 -5.20 -15.18
C ALA A 7 -13.55 -6.73 -15.06
N PRO A 8 -12.44 -7.47 -15.24
CA PRO A 8 -12.43 -8.88 -14.97
C PRO A 8 -12.72 -9.16 -13.49
N PRO A 9 -13.38 -10.29 -13.18
CA PRO A 9 -13.62 -10.69 -11.79
C PRO A 9 -12.28 -10.96 -11.08
N ILE A 10 -12.24 -10.72 -9.76
CA ILE A 10 -11.03 -10.78 -8.95
C ILE A 10 -10.34 -12.16 -9.02
N GLN A 11 -11.13 -13.23 -9.18
CA GLN A 11 -10.65 -14.60 -9.32
C GLN A 11 -9.72 -14.82 -10.51
N LEU A 12 -9.84 -14.00 -11.57
CA LEU A 12 -8.96 -14.07 -12.74
C LEU A 12 -7.67 -13.25 -12.58
N ILE A 13 -7.61 -12.35 -11.59
CA ILE A 13 -6.53 -11.36 -11.46
C ILE A 13 -5.66 -11.61 -10.22
N ILE A 14 -6.22 -12.14 -9.15
CA ILE A 14 -5.50 -12.19 -7.86
C ILE A 14 -4.28 -13.12 -7.91
N SER A 15 -4.36 -14.26 -8.61
CA SER A 15 -3.21 -15.15 -8.77
C SER A 15 -2.09 -14.47 -9.57
N SER A 16 -2.41 -13.85 -10.71
CA SER A 16 -1.41 -13.18 -11.55
C SER A 16 -0.82 -11.96 -10.85
N PHE A 17 -1.60 -11.24 -10.04
CA PHE A 17 -1.11 -10.20 -9.16
C PHE A 17 -0.12 -10.73 -8.12
N MET A 18 -0.45 -11.83 -7.42
CA MET A 18 0.45 -12.42 -6.42
C MET A 18 1.74 -12.99 -7.05
N ASP A 19 1.64 -13.54 -8.26
CA ASP A 19 2.80 -13.97 -9.05
C ASP A 19 3.70 -12.79 -9.43
N TRP A 20 3.10 -11.69 -9.89
CA TRP A 20 3.81 -10.46 -10.21
C TRP A 20 4.49 -9.83 -8.99
N VAL A 21 3.82 -9.81 -7.83
CA VAL A 21 4.42 -9.36 -6.55
C VAL A 21 5.66 -10.21 -6.22
N GLY A 22 5.61 -11.52 -6.47
CA GLY A 22 6.74 -12.42 -6.28
C GLY A 22 7.27 -12.35 -4.85
N LYS A 23 8.58 -12.21 -4.65
CA LYS A 23 9.19 -12.13 -3.31
C LYS A 23 9.27 -10.70 -2.74
N SER A 24 8.73 -9.72 -3.45
CA SER A 24 8.80 -8.32 -3.04
C SER A 24 8.00 -8.08 -1.75
N PRO A 25 8.47 -7.17 -0.87
CA PRO A 25 7.68 -6.75 0.28
C PRO A 25 6.45 -5.97 -0.20
N LEU A 26 5.33 -6.15 0.50
CA LEU A 26 4.14 -5.34 0.32
C LEU A 26 4.23 -4.10 1.20
N ILE A 27 4.08 -2.92 0.60
CA ILE A 27 4.16 -1.64 1.29
C ILE A 27 2.81 -0.96 1.13
N ALA A 28 2.17 -0.63 2.24
CA ALA A 28 0.83 -0.03 2.23
C ALA A 28 0.68 1.01 3.35
N HIS A 29 -0.19 1.99 3.12
CA HIS A 29 -0.66 2.89 4.15
C HIS A 29 -1.90 2.29 4.80
N ASN A 30 -1.87 2.07 6.12
CA ASN A 30 -2.89 1.27 6.81
C ASN A 30 -3.00 -0.18 6.26
N ALA A 31 -1.86 -0.85 6.09
CA ALA A 31 -1.73 -2.17 5.49
C ALA A 31 -2.70 -3.26 6.01
N ARG A 32 -3.22 -3.11 7.24
CA ARG A 32 -4.22 -4.05 7.80
C ARG A 32 -5.46 -4.16 6.91
N TYR A 33 -5.86 -3.06 6.26
CA TYR A 33 -7.03 -3.04 5.39
C TYR A 33 -6.78 -3.83 4.10
N ASP A 34 -5.72 -3.50 3.36
CA ASP A 34 -5.35 -4.18 2.12
C ASP A 34 -5.07 -5.67 2.35
N MET A 35 -4.34 -6.01 3.40
CA MET A 35 -4.03 -7.40 3.72
C MET A 35 -5.27 -8.20 4.08
N ARG A 36 -6.27 -7.59 4.74
CA ARG A 36 -7.55 -8.25 5.00
C ARG A 36 -8.29 -8.55 3.69
N MET A 37 -8.33 -7.59 2.75
CA MET A 37 -8.97 -7.81 1.45
C MET A 37 -8.28 -8.90 0.65
N LEU A 38 -6.94 -8.85 0.56
CA LEU A 38 -6.15 -9.90 -0.11
C LEU A 38 -6.38 -11.27 0.53
N GLN A 39 -6.32 -11.35 1.86
CA GLN A 39 -6.56 -12.60 2.59
C GLN A 39 -7.93 -13.19 2.26
N GLN A 40 -8.99 -12.37 2.32
CA GLN A 40 -10.36 -12.83 2.07
C GLN A 40 -10.56 -13.37 0.65
N GLU A 41 -10.00 -12.69 -0.37
CA GLU A 41 -10.15 -13.14 -1.75
C GLU A 41 -9.28 -14.37 -2.06
N LEU A 42 -8.10 -14.49 -1.43
CA LEU A 42 -7.27 -15.69 -1.55
C LEU A 42 -7.88 -16.89 -0.82
N GLU A 43 -8.48 -16.70 0.35
CA GLU A 43 -9.18 -17.76 1.09
C GLU A 43 -10.35 -18.33 0.28
N ARG A 44 -11.13 -17.47 -0.39
CA ARG A 44 -12.23 -17.90 -1.28
C ARG A 44 -11.78 -18.77 -2.44
N LEU A 45 -10.50 -18.71 -2.80
CA LEU A 45 -9.90 -19.46 -3.89
C LEU A 45 -8.98 -20.59 -3.41
N GLU A 46 -8.90 -20.82 -2.09
CA GLU A 46 -7.98 -21.79 -1.49
C GLU A 46 -6.49 -21.49 -1.78
N LEU A 47 -6.16 -20.20 -1.98
CA LEU A 47 -4.83 -19.69 -2.33
C LEU A 47 -4.15 -18.93 -1.17
N SER A 48 -4.59 -19.09 0.08
CA SER A 48 -4.04 -18.35 1.23
C SER A 48 -2.53 -18.56 1.43
N HIS A 49 -2.01 -19.71 0.99
CA HIS A 49 -0.58 -20.02 1.02
C HIS A 49 0.27 -18.99 0.25
N LEU A 50 -0.31 -18.26 -0.71
CA LEU A 50 0.39 -17.21 -1.45
C LEU A 50 0.76 -16.00 -0.58
N LEU A 51 0.17 -15.83 0.60
CA LEU A 51 0.55 -14.79 1.57
C LEU A 51 1.61 -15.25 2.58
N GLU A 52 1.92 -16.56 2.63
CA GLU A 52 2.91 -17.09 3.55
C GLU A 52 4.29 -16.49 3.29
N GLY A 53 4.96 -16.06 4.37
CA GLY A 53 6.29 -15.45 4.29
C GLY A 53 6.34 -14.06 3.64
N LYS A 54 5.21 -13.46 3.23
CA LYS A 54 5.19 -12.09 2.70
C LYS A 54 5.56 -11.10 3.79
N LYS A 55 6.54 -10.25 3.49
CA LYS A 55 6.90 -9.12 4.34
C LYS A 55 5.94 -7.98 4.06
N VAL A 56 5.36 -7.40 5.11
CA VAL A 56 4.44 -6.27 5.00
C VAL A 56 5.00 -5.09 5.80
N PHE A 57 5.11 -3.94 5.15
CA PHE A 57 5.47 -2.69 5.79
C PHE A 57 4.28 -1.73 5.79
N CYS A 58 3.95 -1.20 6.98
CA CYS A 58 2.86 -0.26 7.15
C CYS A 58 3.41 1.14 7.45
N THR A 59 3.32 2.05 6.49
CA THR A 59 3.85 3.42 6.65
C THR A 59 3.16 4.17 7.79
N MET A 60 1.85 3.99 7.96
CA MET A 60 1.08 4.56 9.07
C MET A 60 1.61 4.09 10.44
N GLN A 61 1.82 2.78 10.61
CA GLN A 61 2.31 2.25 11.89
C GLN A 61 3.75 2.68 12.17
N TYR A 62 4.59 2.72 11.13
CA TYR A 62 5.95 3.21 11.23
C TYR A 62 5.96 4.68 11.68
N TYR A 63 5.19 5.54 11.02
CA TYR A 63 5.10 6.95 11.34
C TYR A 63 4.60 7.20 12.76
N ARG A 64 3.55 6.49 13.19
CA ARG A 64 3.01 6.58 14.56
C ARG A 64 4.01 6.21 15.64
N ARG A 65 5.00 5.37 15.35
CA ARG A 65 6.07 5.05 16.31
C ARG A 65 7.07 6.19 16.45
N LEU A 66 7.34 6.90 15.35
CA LEU A 66 8.25 8.05 15.34
C LEU A 66 7.58 9.32 15.88
N PHE A 67 6.31 9.51 15.59
CA PHE A 67 5.54 10.71 15.93
C PHE A 67 4.19 10.33 16.58
N PRO A 68 4.17 9.91 17.86
CA PRO A 68 2.97 9.34 18.50
C PRO A 68 1.73 10.23 18.50
N ASN A 69 1.92 11.55 18.48
CA ASN A 69 0.85 12.55 18.57
C ASN A 69 0.59 13.28 17.25
N ALA A 70 1.31 12.95 16.18
CA ALA A 70 1.12 13.57 14.88
C ALA A 70 -0.06 12.94 14.13
N PRO A 71 -0.77 13.71 13.29
CA PRO A 71 -1.75 13.15 12.37
C PRO A 71 -1.04 12.24 11.37
N TYR A 72 -1.69 11.15 10.97
CA TYR A 72 -1.03 10.01 10.31
C TYR A 72 -1.75 9.53 9.06
N THR A 73 -2.57 10.37 8.42
CA THR A 73 -3.10 10.04 7.08
C THR A 73 -1.97 10.00 6.06
N LEU A 74 -2.23 9.44 4.88
CA LEU A 74 -1.22 9.39 3.82
C LEU A 74 -0.79 10.81 3.43
N GLU A 75 -1.75 11.73 3.37
CA GLU A 75 -1.54 13.16 3.12
C GLU A 75 -0.69 13.82 4.21
N ASP A 76 -0.95 13.54 5.49
CA ASP A 76 -0.17 14.11 6.60
C ASP A 76 1.30 13.67 6.53
N ILE A 77 1.52 12.36 6.32
CA ILE A 77 2.86 11.79 6.21
C ILE A 77 3.55 12.34 4.95
N ALA A 78 2.82 12.45 3.84
CA ALA A 78 3.35 13.04 2.62
C ALA A 78 3.76 14.50 2.82
N SER A 79 2.94 15.31 3.49
CA SER A 79 3.30 16.69 3.83
C SER A 79 4.56 16.78 4.69
N HIS A 80 4.82 15.77 5.53
CA HIS A 80 5.99 15.73 6.38
C HIS A 80 7.28 15.36 5.63
N TYR A 81 7.20 14.40 4.69
CA TYR A 81 8.38 13.82 4.03
C TYR A 81 8.58 14.23 2.56
N SER A 82 7.58 14.81 1.92
CA SER A 82 7.62 15.19 0.51
C SER A 82 7.15 16.63 0.34
N GLN A 83 8.03 17.48 -0.19
CA GLN A 83 7.69 18.86 -0.53
C GLN A 83 6.81 18.95 -1.80
N THR A 84 6.55 17.82 -2.46
CA THR A 84 5.79 17.74 -3.72
C THR A 84 4.40 17.13 -3.47
N LEU A 85 3.54 17.86 -2.75
CA LEU A 85 2.10 17.63 -2.78
C LEU A 85 1.43 18.20 -4.05
N LEU A 86 2.23 18.83 -4.92
CA LEU A 86 1.77 19.53 -6.11
C LEU A 86 1.30 18.50 -7.15
N HIS A 87 -0.01 18.56 -7.42
CA HIS A 87 -0.74 17.89 -8.51
C HIS A 87 -1.47 16.58 -8.17
N ARG A 88 -2.10 16.50 -6.99
CA ARG A 88 -3.21 15.54 -6.79
C ARG A 88 -4.52 16.08 -7.34
N THR A 89 -4.98 15.51 -8.43
CA THR A 89 -6.31 15.80 -9.02
C THR A 89 -7.39 14.80 -8.59
N ALA A 90 -7.04 13.61 -8.04
CA ALA A 90 -8.01 12.63 -7.53
C ALA A 90 -7.40 11.63 -6.52
N HIS A 91 -8.20 11.20 -5.52
CA HIS A 91 -7.90 10.10 -4.60
C HIS A 91 -8.24 8.75 -5.25
N THR A 92 -7.38 8.30 -6.15
CA THR A 92 -7.50 6.97 -6.78
C THR A 92 -6.46 6.04 -6.18
N ALA A 93 -6.74 4.74 -6.16
CA ALA A 93 -5.78 3.76 -5.65
C ALA A 93 -4.40 3.84 -6.35
N LEU A 94 -4.38 4.20 -7.65
CA LEU A 94 -3.14 4.40 -8.39
C LEU A 94 -2.37 5.64 -7.90
N SER A 95 -3.04 6.79 -7.83
CA SER A 95 -2.41 8.01 -7.31
C SER A 95 -1.99 7.89 -5.83
N ASP A 96 -2.72 7.10 -5.02
CA ASP A 96 -2.35 6.72 -3.65
C ASP A 96 -1.10 5.85 -3.61
N SER A 97 -0.97 4.89 -4.52
CA SER A 97 0.23 4.06 -4.64
C SER A 97 1.46 4.88 -5.05
N ASP A 98 1.30 5.83 -5.97
CA ASP A 98 2.37 6.72 -6.41
C ASP A 98 2.85 7.65 -5.29
N LEU A 99 1.91 8.24 -4.52
CA LEU A 99 2.26 9.07 -3.38
C LEU A 99 2.95 8.26 -2.28
N LEU A 100 2.44 7.06 -2.00
CA LEU A 100 3.02 6.14 -1.03
C LEU A 100 4.46 5.76 -1.39
N SER A 101 4.74 5.53 -2.68
CA SER A 101 6.10 5.24 -3.17
C SER A 101 7.08 6.38 -2.88
N GLN A 102 6.66 7.63 -3.11
CA GLN A 102 7.47 8.82 -2.80
C GLN A 102 7.72 8.94 -1.29
N VAL A 103 6.66 8.81 -0.48
CA VAL A 103 6.76 8.83 0.98
C VAL A 103 7.72 7.77 1.49
N PHE A 104 7.58 6.53 1.03
CA PHE A 104 8.43 5.44 1.46
C PHE A 104 9.89 5.66 1.06
N THR A 105 10.13 6.20 -0.13
CA THR A 105 11.49 6.56 -0.59
C THR A 105 12.12 7.62 0.30
N SER A 106 11.37 8.67 0.68
CA SER A 106 11.86 9.69 1.63
C SER A 106 12.17 9.09 3.00
N ILE A 107 11.30 8.21 3.53
CA ILE A 107 11.54 7.50 4.80
C ILE A 107 12.86 6.69 4.74
N LEU A 108 13.12 6.00 3.63
CA LEU A 108 14.38 5.26 3.43
C LEU A 108 15.59 6.19 3.29
N GLY A 109 15.41 7.40 2.75
CA GLY A 109 16.44 8.43 2.69
C GLY A 109 16.86 8.89 4.09
N ASP A 110 15.88 9.30 4.91
CA ASP A 110 16.12 9.81 6.26
C ASP A 110 16.78 8.78 7.18
N THR A 111 16.36 7.51 7.08
CA THR A 111 16.94 6.42 7.87
C THR A 111 18.39 6.09 7.53
N ARG A 112 18.89 6.46 6.34
CA ARG A 112 20.29 6.29 5.93
C ARG A 112 21.19 7.46 6.35
N SER A 113 20.60 8.57 6.79
CA SER A 113 21.29 9.76 7.28
C SER A 113 21.54 9.75 8.80
N LEU A 114 21.11 8.67 9.47
CA LEU A 114 21.42 8.35 10.87
C LEU A 114 22.53 7.30 10.94
#